data_AF-A0A2W4CQ79-F1
#
_entry.id   AF-A0A2W4CQ79-F1
#
_cell.length_a   1.000
_cell.length_b   1.000
_cell.length_c   1.000
_cell.angle_alpha   90.00
_cell.angle_beta   90.00
_cell.angle_gamma   90.00
#
_symmetry.space_group_name_H-M   'P 1'
#
loop_
_entity.id
_entity.type
_entity.pdbx_description
1 polymer ?
#
loop_
_entity_poly.entity_id
_entity_poly.type
_entity_poly.pdbx_seq_one_letter_code
_entity_poly.pdbx_strand_id
1 'polypeptide(L)'
;MALETEQQGILQSYRETHFWQSRLAREIGELLRGFLSRFGLLVAFAALWQISPSLGWINPAVLPPPDAILRALWNGISGGPLLRDIAISLERAGVAFAAAVAVGIPLGLFMGQIRIIERSLDPILQLFRQTSALALYPVFILLLGLGEASKIFVIFWATLFPILLATIGGVKQVDPKLVEMARVYGARPLTVFRRVVLPAALPQIFVGLRLSATTSLLLLIAAEMIGANSGVGFQVMNAQYNFQIPLMFAAILLLAVLGLSANFILDAVQARLCRWSNPRD
;
A
#
# COMPACT_ATOMS: atom_id res chain seq x y z
N MET A 1 -53.65 -3.97 48.74
CA MET A 1 -52.73 -5.04 48.31
C MET A 1 -52.58 -5.12 46.78
N ALA A 2 -53.65 -5.08 45.97
CA ALA A 2 -53.55 -5.10 44.49
C ALA A 2 -53.05 -3.78 43.84
N LEU A 3 -53.32 -2.63 44.47
CA LEU A 3 -52.92 -1.31 43.93
C LEU A 3 -51.42 -1.01 44.10
N GLU A 4 -50.76 -1.60 45.10
CA GLU A 4 -49.31 -1.44 45.32
C GLU A 4 -48.47 -2.25 44.34
N THR A 5 -49.00 -3.38 43.84
CA THR A 5 -48.29 -4.27 42.91
C THR A 5 -48.21 -3.68 41.50
N GLU A 6 -49.26 -2.98 41.03
CA GLU A 6 -49.23 -2.27 39.75
C GLU A 6 -48.29 -1.06 39.77
N GLN A 7 -48.28 -0.28 40.86
CA GLN A 7 -47.36 0.86 40.97
C GLN A 7 -45.90 0.43 41.00
N GLN A 8 -45.57 -0.70 41.64
CA GLN A 8 -44.21 -1.24 41.63
C GLN A 8 -43.79 -1.75 40.24
N GLY A 9 -44.72 -2.35 39.47
CA GLY A 9 -44.46 -2.77 38.09
C GLY A 9 -44.20 -1.59 37.14
N ILE A 10 -44.97 -0.51 37.27
CA ILE A 10 -44.78 0.70 36.45
C ILE A 10 -43.44 1.37 36.78
N LEU A 11 -43.08 1.48 38.07
CA LEU A 11 -41.80 2.07 38.50
C LEU A 11 -40.58 1.21 38.13
N GLN A 12 -40.71 -0.12 38.10
CA GLN A 12 -39.66 -1.00 37.59
C GLN A 12 -39.48 -0.87 36.07
N SER A 13 -40.57 -0.82 35.29
CA SER A 13 -40.49 -0.61 33.83
C SER A 13 -39.90 0.77 33.46
N TYR A 14 -40.16 1.79 34.29
CA TYR A 14 -39.61 3.15 34.13
C TYR A 14 -38.11 3.21 34.47
N ARG A 15 -37.65 2.40 35.44
CA ARG A 15 -36.22 2.28 35.79
C ARG A 15 -35.43 1.52 34.72
N GLU A 16 -35.98 0.46 34.15
CA GLU A 16 -35.27 -0.33 33.14
C GLU A 16 -35.09 0.44 31.83
N THR A 17 -36.12 1.12 31.34
CA THR A 17 -36.04 1.91 30.09
C THR A 17 -35.05 3.08 30.16
N HIS A 18 -34.94 3.74 31.31
CA HIS A 18 -34.02 4.87 31.51
C HIS A 18 -32.56 4.43 31.76
N PHE A 19 -32.34 3.21 32.28
CA PHE A 19 -31.02 2.65 32.54
C PHE A 19 -30.28 2.31 31.23
N TRP A 20 -30.96 1.68 30.26
CA TRP A 20 -30.38 1.33 28.96
C TRP A 20 -30.00 2.56 28.11
N GLN A 21 -30.79 3.64 28.15
CA GLN A 21 -30.49 4.88 27.42
C GLN A 21 -29.23 5.59 27.95
N SER A 22 -29.01 5.58 29.27
CA SER A 22 -27.85 6.22 29.89
C SER A 22 -26.53 5.48 29.63
N ARG A 23 -26.57 4.16 29.47
CA ARG A 23 -25.39 3.32 29.24
C ARG A 23 -24.95 3.37 27.77
N LEU A 24 -25.90 3.24 26.83
CA LEU A 24 -25.66 3.43 25.40
C LEU A 24 -25.18 4.85 25.09
N ALA A 25 -25.76 5.89 25.71
CA ALA A 25 -25.31 7.26 25.50
C ALA A 25 -23.88 7.52 26.01
N ARG A 26 -23.48 6.87 27.12
CA ARG A 26 -22.11 6.96 27.64
C ARG A 26 -21.11 6.17 26.79
N GLU A 27 -21.47 4.96 26.35
CA GLU A 27 -20.62 4.15 25.45
C GLU A 27 -20.46 4.83 24.08
N ILE A 28 -21.54 5.39 23.51
CA ILE A 28 -21.47 6.18 22.27
C ILE A 28 -20.65 7.46 22.49
N GLY A 29 -20.78 8.12 23.65
CA GLY A 29 -20.00 9.32 23.99
C GLY A 29 -18.50 9.05 24.15
N GLU A 30 -18.11 7.92 24.74
CA GLU A 30 -16.71 7.49 24.88
C GLU A 30 -16.12 6.99 23.55
N LEU A 31 -16.89 6.26 22.75
CA LEU A 31 -16.51 5.88 21.39
C LEU A 31 -16.35 7.10 20.47
N LEU A 32 -17.27 8.07 20.56
CA LEU A 32 -17.16 9.34 19.83
C LEU A 32 -15.99 10.18 20.32
N ARG A 33 -15.69 10.24 21.63
CA ARG A 33 -14.48 10.91 22.13
C ARG A 33 -13.19 10.24 21.69
N GLY A 34 -13.15 8.91 21.68
CA GLY A 34 -12.00 8.13 21.20
C GLY A 34 -11.82 8.26 19.68
N PHE A 35 -12.91 8.33 18.93
CA PHE A 35 -12.90 8.57 17.49
C PHE A 35 -12.53 10.02 17.17
N LEU A 36 -13.07 11.00 17.88
CA LEU A 36 -12.82 12.42 17.66
C LEU A 36 -11.43 12.85 18.14
N SER A 37 -10.84 12.21 19.15
CA SER A 37 -9.45 12.48 19.54
C SER A 37 -8.45 11.96 18.50
N ARG A 38 -8.77 10.89 17.78
CA ARG A 38 -7.92 10.29 16.74
C ARG A 38 -8.17 10.84 15.34
N PHE A 39 -9.42 11.10 14.99
CA PHE A 39 -9.85 11.52 13.65
C PHE A 39 -10.37 12.96 13.61
N GLY A 40 -10.52 13.65 14.74
CA GLY A 40 -11.10 15.00 14.78
C GLY A 40 -10.34 16.02 13.95
N LEU A 41 -9.01 15.89 13.86
CA LEU A 41 -8.17 16.75 13.01
C LEU A 41 -8.41 16.49 11.51
N LEU A 42 -8.60 15.23 11.12
CA LEU A 42 -8.94 14.86 9.74
C LEU A 42 -10.35 15.31 9.36
N VAL A 43 -11.31 15.15 10.27
CA VAL A 43 -12.70 15.59 10.07
C VAL A 43 -12.78 17.11 10.01
N ALA A 44 -12.06 17.83 10.88
CA ALA A 44 -11.98 19.29 10.85
C ALA A 44 -11.34 19.78 9.55
N PHE A 45 -10.27 19.13 9.08
CA PHE A 45 -9.65 19.44 7.79
C PHE A 45 -10.62 19.20 6.61
N ALA A 46 -11.31 18.06 6.59
CA ALA A 46 -12.29 17.75 5.55
C ALA A 46 -13.48 18.73 5.56
N ALA A 47 -13.95 19.13 6.74
CA ALA A 47 -15.01 20.11 6.88
C ALA A 47 -14.57 21.51 6.42
N LEU A 48 -13.36 21.95 6.80
CA LEU A 48 -12.78 23.21 6.32
C LEU A 48 -12.60 23.20 4.80
N TRP A 49 -12.16 22.07 4.22
CA TRP A 49 -12.08 21.91 2.77
C TRP A 49 -13.47 21.97 2.12
N GLN A 50 -14.48 21.28 2.63
CA GLN A 50 -15.84 21.35 2.07
C GLN A 50 -16.41 22.78 2.10
N ILE A 51 -16.15 23.51 3.18
CA ILE A 51 -16.73 24.82 3.41
C ILE A 51 -15.99 25.92 2.63
N SER A 52 -14.66 25.80 2.42
CA SER A 52 -13.86 26.86 1.78
C SER A 52 -14.32 27.26 0.37
N PRO A 53 -14.66 26.33 -0.55
CA PRO A 53 -15.21 26.68 -1.87
C PRO A 53 -16.62 27.27 -1.77
N SER A 54 -17.42 26.81 -0.81
CA SER A 54 -18.81 27.27 -0.62
C SER A 54 -18.90 28.69 -0.08
N LEU A 55 -17.93 29.12 0.75
CA LEU A 55 -17.79 30.48 1.26
C LEU A 55 -17.06 31.43 0.28
N GLY A 56 -16.61 30.94 -0.87
CA GLY A 56 -15.88 31.73 -1.87
C GLY A 56 -14.44 32.06 -1.49
N TRP A 57 -13.87 31.42 -0.47
CA TRP A 57 -12.47 31.63 -0.07
C TRP A 57 -11.48 31.07 -1.10
N ILE A 58 -11.90 30.04 -1.84
CA ILE A 58 -11.10 29.37 -2.86
C ILE A 58 -11.98 29.13 -4.08
N ASN A 59 -11.44 29.37 -5.28
CA ASN A 59 -12.15 29.11 -6.52
C ASN A 59 -12.46 27.60 -6.65
N PRO A 60 -13.74 27.18 -6.80
CA PRO A 60 -14.12 25.77 -6.97
C PRO A 60 -13.49 25.11 -8.20
N ALA A 61 -13.07 25.90 -9.19
CA ALA A 61 -12.32 25.43 -10.35
C ALA A 61 -10.87 25.05 -10.01
N VAL A 62 -10.33 25.50 -8.87
CA VAL A 62 -8.99 25.13 -8.39
C VAL A 62 -9.08 24.03 -7.33
N LEU A 63 -10.03 24.17 -6.40
CA LEU A 63 -10.26 23.22 -5.32
C LEU A 63 -11.74 22.83 -5.27
N PRO A 64 -12.14 21.76 -5.97
CA PRO A 64 -13.52 21.31 -5.95
C PRO A 64 -13.86 20.77 -4.55
N PRO A 65 -15.13 20.92 -4.12
CA PRO A 65 -15.55 20.39 -2.84
C PRO A 65 -15.55 18.85 -2.87
N PRO A 66 -15.26 18.18 -1.73
CA PRO A 66 -15.27 16.72 -1.60
C PRO A 66 -16.48 16.01 -2.20
N ASP A 67 -17.69 16.57 -2.09
CA ASP A 67 -18.89 15.98 -2.68
C ASP A 67 -18.87 15.91 -4.21
N ALA A 68 -18.25 16.90 -4.88
CA ALA A 68 -18.09 16.92 -6.33
C ALA A 68 -17.06 15.87 -6.77
N ILE A 69 -16.00 15.68 -5.98
CA ILE A 69 -14.98 14.66 -6.20
C ILE A 69 -15.60 13.26 -6.11
N LEU A 70 -16.40 13.00 -5.07
CA LEU A 70 -17.06 11.71 -4.89
C LEU A 70 -18.08 11.42 -5.98
N ARG A 71 -18.84 12.43 -6.43
CA ARG A 71 -19.77 12.28 -7.56
C ARG A 71 -19.04 11.99 -8.87
N ALA A 72 -17.93 12.70 -9.14
CA ALA A 72 -17.09 12.44 -10.31
C ALA A 72 -16.50 11.02 -10.28
N LEU A 73 -16.04 10.57 -9.11
CA LEU A 73 -15.54 9.21 -8.92
C LEU A 73 -16.63 8.17 -9.21
N TRP A 74 -17.82 8.34 -8.62
CA TRP A 74 -18.95 7.44 -8.83
C TRP A 74 -19.38 7.37 -10.30
N ASN A 75 -19.53 8.52 -10.96
CA ASN A 75 -19.90 8.59 -12.37
C ASN A 75 -18.82 7.95 -13.26
N GLY A 76 -17.57 8.16 -12.93
CA GLY A 76 -16.43 7.60 -13.63
C GLY A 76 -16.35 6.08 -13.54
N ILE A 77 -16.63 5.52 -12.35
CA ILE A 77 -16.67 4.07 -12.10
C ILE A 77 -17.91 3.45 -12.76
N SER A 78 -19.09 4.03 -12.55
CA SER A 78 -20.36 3.52 -13.08
C SER A 78 -20.49 3.64 -14.60
N GLY A 79 -19.89 4.68 -15.19
CA GLY A 79 -19.82 4.86 -16.64
C GLY A 79 -18.85 3.92 -17.36
N GLY A 80 -17.95 3.25 -16.62
CA GLY A 80 -16.99 2.28 -17.14
C GLY A 80 -15.58 2.76 -17.57
N PRO A 81 -15.31 4.03 -17.96
CA PRO A 81 -13.98 4.38 -18.50
C PRO A 81 -12.88 4.28 -17.45
N LEU A 82 -13.13 4.69 -16.21
CA LEU A 82 -12.15 4.56 -15.12
C LEU A 82 -11.90 3.10 -14.72
N LEU A 83 -12.89 2.22 -14.88
CA LEU A 83 -12.72 0.81 -14.54
C LEU A 83 -11.66 0.13 -15.41
N ARG A 84 -11.68 0.44 -16.71
CA ARG A 84 -10.67 -0.03 -17.67
C ARG A 84 -9.29 0.50 -17.32
N ASP A 85 -9.18 1.77 -16.97
CA ASP A 85 -7.91 2.38 -16.59
C ASP A 85 -7.34 1.78 -15.31
N ILE A 86 -8.18 1.51 -14.31
CA ILE A 86 -7.78 0.77 -13.10
C ILE A 86 -7.20 -0.58 -13.47
N ALA A 87 -7.88 -1.36 -14.32
CA ALA A 87 -7.43 -2.69 -14.71
C ALA A 87 -6.07 -2.66 -15.41
N ILE A 88 -5.88 -1.71 -16.35
CA ILE A 88 -4.61 -1.53 -17.07
C ILE A 88 -3.48 -1.14 -16.10
N SER A 89 -3.74 -0.19 -15.20
CA SER A 89 -2.77 0.22 -14.18
C SER A 89 -2.38 -0.95 -13.26
N LEU A 90 -3.35 -1.75 -12.84
CA LEU A 90 -3.13 -2.91 -11.98
C LEU A 90 -2.34 -4.02 -12.69
N GLU A 91 -2.63 -4.25 -13.97
CA GLU A 91 -1.90 -5.20 -14.82
C GLU A 91 -0.43 -4.79 -14.96
N ARG A 92 -0.16 -3.53 -15.32
CA ARG A 92 1.21 -3.00 -15.46
C ARG A 92 2.02 -3.17 -14.18
N ALA A 93 1.47 -2.73 -13.05
CA ALA A 93 2.14 -2.87 -11.76
C ALA A 93 2.29 -4.34 -11.35
N GLY A 94 1.27 -5.17 -11.60
CA GLY A 94 1.28 -6.59 -11.27
C GLY A 94 2.35 -7.36 -12.06
N VAL A 95 2.44 -7.15 -13.37
CA VAL A 95 3.44 -7.79 -14.23
C VAL A 95 4.85 -7.36 -13.85
N ALA A 96 5.07 -6.05 -13.68
CA ALA A 96 6.38 -5.51 -13.27
C ALA A 96 6.82 -6.05 -11.91
N PHE A 97 5.91 -6.04 -10.93
CA PHE A 97 6.18 -6.53 -9.58
C PHE A 97 6.44 -8.03 -9.58
N ALA A 98 5.62 -8.83 -10.28
CA ALA A 98 5.83 -10.28 -10.38
C ALA A 98 7.19 -10.61 -11.02
N ALA A 99 7.57 -9.89 -12.08
CA ALA A 99 8.90 -10.04 -12.68
C ALA A 99 10.02 -9.67 -11.70
N ALA A 100 9.87 -8.58 -10.94
CA ALA A 100 10.85 -8.14 -9.94
C ALA A 100 10.98 -9.15 -8.79
N VAL A 101 9.88 -9.76 -8.35
CA VAL A 101 9.88 -10.85 -7.35
C VAL A 101 10.59 -12.08 -7.89
N ALA A 102 10.25 -12.49 -9.11
CA ALA A 102 10.80 -13.68 -9.75
C ALA A 102 12.31 -13.58 -10.00
N VAL A 103 12.84 -12.37 -10.21
CA VAL A 103 14.29 -12.13 -10.41
C VAL A 103 14.98 -11.76 -9.10
N GLY A 104 14.43 -10.81 -8.35
CA GLY A 104 15.05 -10.21 -7.16
C GLY A 104 15.20 -11.18 -5.99
N ILE A 105 14.22 -12.04 -5.73
CA ILE A 105 14.31 -13.02 -4.65
C ILE A 105 15.39 -14.07 -4.95
N PRO A 106 15.38 -14.79 -6.09
CA PRO A 106 16.42 -15.78 -6.36
C PRO A 106 17.82 -15.18 -6.41
N LEU A 107 17.98 -14.02 -7.05
CA LEU A 107 19.28 -13.34 -7.16
C LEU A 107 19.76 -12.88 -5.78
N GLY A 108 18.86 -12.37 -4.93
CA GLY A 108 19.19 -11.96 -3.57
C GLY A 108 19.54 -13.11 -2.64
N LEU A 109 18.82 -14.23 -2.75
CA LEU A 109 19.12 -15.46 -2.00
C LEU A 109 20.47 -16.05 -2.41
N PHE A 110 20.82 -15.97 -3.69
CA PHE A 110 22.10 -16.43 -4.22
C PHE A 110 23.25 -15.53 -3.76
N MET A 111 23.12 -14.22 -3.94
CA MET A 111 24.14 -13.25 -3.52
C MET A 111 24.36 -13.22 -2.00
N GLY A 112 23.29 -13.36 -1.21
CA GLY A 112 23.37 -13.39 0.24
C GLY A 112 24.16 -14.58 0.81
N GLN A 113 24.31 -15.67 0.06
CA GLN A 113 25.10 -16.84 0.47
C GLN A 113 26.59 -16.69 0.15
N ILE A 114 26.94 -15.95 -0.90
CA ILE A 114 28.31 -15.88 -1.43
C ILE A 114 28.89 -14.49 -1.16
N ARG A 115 29.60 -14.37 -0.03
CA ARG A 115 30.21 -13.10 0.45
C ARG A 115 31.07 -12.39 -0.59
N ILE A 116 31.73 -13.13 -1.49
CA ILE A 116 32.59 -12.57 -2.54
C ILE A 116 31.75 -11.87 -3.61
N ILE A 117 30.70 -12.53 -4.11
CA ILE A 117 29.81 -11.98 -5.13
C ILE A 117 29.11 -10.73 -4.60
N GLU A 118 28.64 -10.78 -3.35
CA GLU A 118 28.05 -9.62 -2.68
C GLU A 118 29.03 -8.44 -2.62
N ARG A 119 30.23 -8.62 -2.08
CA ARG A 119 31.22 -7.53 -1.95
C ARG A 119 31.60 -6.89 -3.28
N SER A 120 31.66 -7.69 -4.35
CA SER A 120 31.96 -7.18 -5.69
C SER A 120 30.79 -6.41 -6.31
N LEU A 121 29.55 -6.84 -6.05
CA LEU A 121 28.35 -6.23 -6.62
C LEU A 121 27.76 -5.11 -5.75
N ASP A 122 28.11 -5.04 -4.46
CA ASP A 122 27.57 -4.05 -3.51
C ASP A 122 27.71 -2.59 -4.00
N PRO A 123 28.87 -2.14 -4.54
CA PRO A 123 28.98 -0.80 -5.10
C PRO A 123 28.01 -0.54 -6.25
N ILE A 124 27.83 -1.54 -7.12
CA ILE A 124 26.93 -1.46 -8.28
C ILE A 124 25.47 -1.41 -7.82
N LEU A 125 25.11 -2.24 -6.84
CA LEU A 125 23.77 -2.24 -6.25
C LEU A 125 23.46 -0.92 -5.55
N GLN A 126 24.43 -0.34 -4.83
CA GLN A 126 24.26 0.96 -4.20
C GLN A 126 24.11 2.08 -5.22
N LEU A 127 24.89 2.06 -6.30
CA LEU A 127 24.77 3.04 -7.40
C LEU A 127 23.38 3.00 -8.03
N PHE A 128 22.90 1.81 -8.39
CA PHE A 128 21.58 1.67 -8.99
C PHE A 128 20.45 1.98 -8.01
N ARG A 129 20.61 1.68 -6.72
CA ARG A 129 19.65 2.09 -5.67
C ARG A 129 19.53 3.61 -5.56
N GLN A 130 20.64 4.34 -5.64
CA GLN A 130 20.62 5.80 -5.55
C GLN A 130 20.16 6.47 -6.85
N THR A 131 20.27 5.76 -7.97
CA THR A 131 19.82 6.26 -9.26
C THR A 131 18.29 6.23 -9.29
N SER A 132 17.66 7.41 -9.34
CA SER A 132 16.21 7.52 -9.45
C SER A 132 15.72 6.83 -10.73
N ALA A 133 14.87 5.80 -10.58
CA ALA A 133 14.28 5.10 -11.71
C ALA A 133 13.48 6.06 -12.62
N LEU A 134 12.89 7.12 -12.05
CA LEU A 134 12.21 8.18 -12.82
C LEU A 134 13.15 8.91 -13.76
N ALA A 135 14.38 9.21 -13.32
CA ALA A 135 15.36 9.90 -14.14
C ALA A 135 15.82 9.05 -15.33
N LEU A 136 15.75 7.73 -15.20
CA LEU A 136 16.07 6.78 -16.27
C LEU A 136 14.90 6.52 -17.22
N TYR A 137 13.68 6.97 -16.90
CA TYR A 137 12.51 6.66 -17.70
C TYR A 137 12.64 7.10 -19.18
N PRO A 138 13.13 8.31 -19.50
CA PRO A 138 13.36 8.71 -20.90
C PRO A 138 14.36 7.80 -21.62
N VAL A 139 15.38 7.29 -20.92
CA VAL A 139 16.36 6.35 -21.49
C VAL A 139 15.68 5.02 -21.81
N PHE A 140 14.82 4.52 -20.92
CA PHE A 140 14.05 3.31 -21.19
C PHE A 140 13.06 3.46 -22.34
N ILE A 141 12.46 4.65 -22.50
CA ILE A 141 11.64 4.97 -23.67
C ILE A 141 12.49 4.95 -24.95
N LEU A 142 13.70 5.51 -24.92
CA LEU A 142 14.60 5.50 -26.07
C LEU A 142 15.00 4.07 -26.48
N LEU A 143 15.31 3.22 -25.50
CA LEU A 143 15.80 1.86 -25.73
C LEU A 143 14.71 0.85 -26.07
N LEU A 144 13.56 0.91 -25.37
CA LEU A 144 12.47 -0.06 -25.49
C LEU A 144 11.29 0.46 -26.32
N GLY A 145 11.37 1.72 -26.76
CA GLY A 145 10.30 2.41 -27.47
C GLY A 145 9.23 3.00 -26.54
N LEU A 146 8.40 3.86 -27.12
CA LEU A 146 7.15 4.32 -26.51
C LEU A 146 6.15 3.16 -26.52
N GLY A 147 5.72 2.69 -25.34
CA GLY A 147 4.80 1.55 -25.27
C GLY A 147 4.65 0.98 -23.88
N GLU A 148 4.10 -0.23 -23.78
CA GLU A 148 3.92 -0.93 -22.51
C GLU A 148 5.24 -1.44 -21.93
N ALA A 149 6.18 -1.85 -22.80
CA ALA A 149 7.47 -2.39 -22.38
C ALA A 149 8.29 -1.40 -21.54
N SER A 150 8.41 -0.14 -21.98
CA SER A 150 9.16 0.89 -21.25
C SER A 150 8.54 1.23 -19.89
N LYS A 151 7.20 1.28 -19.81
CA LYS A 151 6.45 1.49 -18.56
C LYS A 151 6.67 0.35 -17.57
N ILE A 152 6.48 -0.89 -18.03
CA ILE A 152 6.65 -2.08 -17.18
C ILE A 152 8.11 -2.18 -16.72
N PHE A 153 9.07 -1.89 -17.61
CA PHE A 153 10.49 -1.99 -17.28
C PHE A 153 10.94 -0.96 -16.24
N VAL A 154 10.47 0.30 -16.31
CA VAL A 154 10.83 1.30 -15.29
C VAL A 154 10.28 0.94 -13.91
N ILE A 155 9.07 0.39 -13.85
CA ILE A 155 8.47 -0.11 -12.60
C ILE A 155 9.25 -1.32 -12.09
N PHE A 156 9.56 -2.28 -12.97
CA PHE A 156 10.40 -3.43 -12.65
C PHE A 156 11.75 -3.00 -12.07
N TRP A 157 12.41 -2.03 -12.71
CA TRP A 157 13.70 -1.51 -12.28
C TRP A 157 13.62 -0.90 -10.87
N ALA A 158 12.60 -0.08 -10.60
CA ALA A 158 12.42 0.55 -9.29
C ALA A 158 12.07 -0.44 -8.17
N THR A 159 11.43 -1.55 -8.51
CA THR A 159 10.96 -2.55 -7.55
C THR A 159 11.98 -3.67 -7.34
N LEU A 160 12.88 -3.90 -8.30
CA LEU A 160 13.89 -4.94 -8.21
C LEU A 160 14.86 -4.72 -7.03
N PHE A 161 15.39 -3.50 -6.88
CA PHE A 161 16.45 -3.24 -5.90
C PHE A 161 16.00 -3.36 -4.44
N PRO A 162 14.84 -2.83 -4.00
CA PRO A 162 14.42 -3.02 -2.63
C PRO A 162 14.12 -4.49 -2.30
N ILE A 163 13.52 -5.27 -3.21
CA ILE A 163 13.36 -6.74 -3.04
C ILE A 163 14.72 -7.41 -2.89
N LEU A 164 15.63 -7.13 -3.81
CA LEU A 164 16.94 -7.75 -3.88
C LEU A 164 17.75 -7.49 -2.60
N LEU A 165 17.85 -6.21 -2.19
CA LEU A 165 18.64 -5.80 -1.04
C LEU A 165 18.04 -6.29 0.28
N ALA A 166 16.71 -6.26 0.42
CA ALA A 166 16.07 -6.81 1.61
C ALA A 166 16.28 -8.33 1.69
N THR A 167 16.25 -9.04 0.56
CA THR A 167 16.53 -10.48 0.50
C THR A 167 17.97 -10.79 0.90
N ILE A 168 18.96 -10.05 0.38
CA ILE A 168 20.38 -10.19 0.77
C ILE A 168 20.52 -9.92 2.27
N GLY A 169 19.92 -8.83 2.76
CA GLY A 169 19.93 -8.48 4.19
C GLY A 169 19.30 -9.55 5.07
N GLY A 170 18.23 -10.21 4.61
CA GLY A 170 17.55 -11.28 5.33
C GLY A 170 18.42 -12.52 5.49
N VAL A 171 19.11 -12.92 4.42
CA VAL A 171 20.05 -14.06 4.47
C VAL A 171 21.23 -13.77 5.41
N LYS A 172 21.70 -12.52 5.46
CA LYS A 172 22.82 -12.12 6.33
C LYS A 172 22.47 -12.06 7.82
N GLN A 173 21.20 -11.80 8.14
CA GLN A 173 20.72 -11.74 9.52
C GLN A 173 20.45 -13.11 10.14
N VAL A 174 20.55 -14.19 9.36
CA VAL A 174 20.40 -15.56 9.87
C VAL A 174 21.51 -15.84 10.88
N ASP A 175 21.13 -16.28 12.09
CA ASP A 175 22.07 -16.62 13.15
C ASP A 175 23.05 -17.71 12.66
N PRO A 176 24.37 -17.44 12.60
CA PRO A 176 25.37 -18.42 12.22
C PRO A 176 25.32 -19.70 13.07
N LYS A 177 24.89 -19.61 14.33
CA LYS A 177 24.76 -20.76 15.24
C LYS A 177 23.68 -21.74 14.79
N LEU A 178 22.57 -21.25 14.24
CA LEU A 178 21.51 -22.12 13.69
C LEU A 178 22.01 -22.91 12.47
N VAL A 179 22.83 -22.26 11.64
CA VAL A 179 23.47 -22.88 10.48
C VAL A 179 24.52 -23.91 10.91
N GLU A 180 25.34 -23.58 11.91
CA GLU A 180 26.37 -24.48 12.46
C GLU A 180 25.74 -25.71 13.14
N MET A 181 24.74 -25.51 14.00
CA MET A 181 23.97 -26.61 14.62
C MET A 181 23.42 -27.56 13.55
N ALA A 182 22.76 -27.03 12.51
CA ALA A 182 22.21 -27.87 11.45
C ALA A 182 23.29 -28.70 10.74
N ARG A 183 24.50 -28.14 10.53
CA ARG A 183 25.63 -28.88 9.96
C ARG A 183 26.17 -29.96 10.89
N VAL A 184 26.24 -29.70 12.20
CA VAL A 184 26.67 -30.69 13.21
C VAL A 184 25.71 -31.89 13.23
N TYR A 185 24.41 -31.67 13.06
CA TYR A 185 23.40 -32.73 12.90
C TYR A 185 23.42 -33.42 11.52
N GLY A 186 24.42 -33.17 10.68
CA GLY A 186 24.59 -33.83 9.38
C GLY A 186 23.68 -33.29 8.26
N ALA A 187 23.07 -32.12 8.43
CA ALA A 187 22.21 -31.55 7.38
C ALA A 187 23.02 -31.17 6.13
N ARG A 188 22.56 -31.63 4.96
CA ARG A 188 23.13 -31.24 3.65
C ARG A 188 22.96 -29.73 3.40
N PRO A 189 23.81 -29.09 2.59
CA PRO A 189 23.71 -27.65 2.28
C PRO A 189 22.33 -27.20 1.79
N LEU A 190 21.68 -28.02 0.95
CA LEU A 190 20.32 -27.74 0.47
C LEU A 190 19.27 -27.81 1.59
N THR A 191 19.45 -28.72 2.56
CA THR A 191 18.58 -28.84 3.73
C THR A 191 18.73 -27.64 4.64
N VAL A 192 19.97 -27.21 4.90
CA VAL A 192 20.26 -26.00 5.67
C VAL A 192 19.64 -24.77 4.99
N PHE A 193 19.79 -24.64 3.67
CA PHE A 193 19.19 -23.54 2.94
C PHE A 193 17.67 -23.51 3.06
N ARG A 194 16.99 -24.62 2.76
CA ARG A 194 15.52 -24.68 2.75
C ARG A 194 14.87 -24.63 4.13
N ARG A 195 15.51 -25.16 5.17
CA ARG A 195 14.93 -25.29 6.52
C ARG A 195 15.43 -24.26 7.53
N VAL A 196 16.56 -23.61 7.27
CA VAL A 196 17.14 -22.62 8.19
C VAL A 196 17.22 -21.26 7.53
N VAL A 197 17.93 -21.15 6.41
CA VAL A 197 18.21 -19.84 5.78
C VAL A 197 16.96 -19.21 5.19
N LEU A 198 16.22 -19.93 4.35
CA LEU A 198 15.03 -19.41 3.68
C LEU A 198 13.95 -18.99 4.70
N PRO A 199 13.56 -19.82 5.69
CA PRO A 199 12.54 -19.43 6.66
C PRO A 199 12.97 -18.25 7.54
N ALA A 200 14.24 -18.15 7.90
CA ALA A 200 14.76 -17.04 8.69
C ALA A 200 14.86 -15.73 7.89
N ALA A 201 15.08 -15.80 6.58
CA ALA A 201 15.15 -14.62 5.70
C ALA A 201 13.76 -14.11 5.28
N LEU A 202 12.71 -14.95 5.31
CA LEU A 202 11.36 -14.60 4.84
C LEU A 202 10.80 -13.29 5.42
N PRO A 203 10.87 -13.01 6.75
CA PRO A 203 10.37 -11.75 7.29
C PRO A 203 10.99 -10.52 6.63
N GLN A 204 12.31 -10.55 6.41
CA GLN A 204 13.03 -9.45 5.74
C GLN A 204 12.67 -9.36 4.25
N ILE A 205 12.47 -10.50 3.57
CA ILE A 205 11.99 -10.52 2.18
C ILE A 205 10.64 -9.80 2.08
N PHE A 206 9.72 -10.05 3.02
CA PHE A 206 8.42 -9.35 3.06
C PHE A 206 8.54 -7.84 3.29
N VAL A 207 9.50 -7.40 4.09
CA VAL A 207 9.82 -5.96 4.22
C VAL A 207 10.21 -5.39 2.85
N GLY A 208 11.06 -6.09 2.09
CA GLY A 208 11.44 -5.71 0.73
C GLY A 208 10.26 -5.68 -0.23
N LEU A 209 9.39 -6.69 -0.19
CA LEU A 209 8.17 -6.76 -0.99
C LEU A 209 7.23 -5.58 -0.71
N ARG A 210 7.03 -5.24 0.57
CA ARG A 210 6.18 -4.10 0.98
C ARG A 210 6.74 -2.78 0.46
N LEU A 211 8.03 -2.53 0.69
CA LEU A 211 8.70 -1.33 0.18
C LEU A 211 8.57 -1.24 -1.35
N SER A 212 8.73 -2.36 -2.03
CA SER A 212 8.66 -2.44 -3.49
C SER A 212 7.24 -2.26 -4.02
N ALA A 213 6.21 -2.68 -3.29
CA ALA A 213 4.84 -2.43 -3.72
C ALA A 213 4.48 -0.95 -3.66
N THR A 214 4.92 -0.26 -2.60
CA THR A 214 4.76 1.20 -2.48
C THR A 214 5.52 1.93 -3.59
N THR A 215 6.77 1.55 -3.86
CA THR A 215 7.53 2.18 -4.96
C THR A 215 6.97 1.85 -6.34
N SER A 216 6.45 0.62 -6.54
CA SER A 216 5.78 0.20 -7.77
C SER A 216 4.66 1.16 -8.14
N LEU A 217 3.79 1.47 -7.17
CA LEU A 217 2.67 2.38 -7.39
C LEU A 217 3.13 3.80 -7.70
N LEU A 218 4.10 4.34 -6.96
CA LEU A 218 4.61 5.68 -7.20
C LEU A 218 5.21 5.81 -8.60
N LEU A 219 5.95 4.79 -9.04
CA LEU A 219 6.53 4.76 -10.38
C LEU A 219 5.49 4.52 -11.47
N LEU A 220 4.48 3.67 -11.23
CA LEU A 220 3.36 3.47 -12.13
C LEU A 220 2.68 4.79 -12.44
N ILE A 221 2.31 5.55 -11.40
CA ILE A 221 1.63 6.84 -11.54
C ILE A 221 2.45 7.78 -12.43
N ALA A 222 3.74 7.94 -12.11
CA ALA A 222 4.60 8.82 -12.88
C ALA A 222 4.84 8.34 -14.32
N ALA A 223 5.01 7.04 -14.54
CA ALA A 223 5.17 6.46 -15.88
C ALA A 223 3.92 6.67 -16.74
N GLU A 224 2.74 6.56 -16.14
CA GLU A 224 1.46 6.79 -16.80
C GLU A 224 1.21 8.27 -17.11
N MET A 225 1.60 9.17 -16.22
CA MET A 225 1.48 10.62 -16.43
C MET A 225 2.35 11.12 -17.60
N ILE A 226 3.53 10.53 -17.79
CA ILE A 226 4.50 11.02 -18.79
C ILE A 226 4.26 10.42 -20.18
N GLY A 227 3.88 9.15 -20.27
CA GLY A 227 3.97 8.41 -21.54
C GLY A 227 2.92 7.33 -21.77
N ALA A 228 1.79 7.37 -21.06
CA ALA A 228 0.67 6.47 -21.32
C ALA A 228 -0.49 7.14 -22.07
N ASN A 229 -1.25 6.33 -22.78
CA ASN A 229 -2.52 6.71 -23.42
C ASN A 229 -3.74 6.13 -22.68
N SER A 230 -3.51 5.52 -21.53
CA SER A 230 -4.49 4.79 -20.71
C SER A 230 -3.91 4.58 -19.31
N GLY A 231 -4.77 4.30 -18.33
CA GLY A 231 -4.39 4.13 -16.94
C GLY A 231 -4.80 5.29 -16.05
N VAL A 232 -4.80 5.07 -14.74
CA VAL A 232 -5.31 6.04 -13.77
C VAL A 232 -4.41 7.28 -13.70
N GLY A 233 -3.09 7.13 -13.81
CA GLY A 233 -2.16 8.26 -13.88
C GLY A 233 -2.31 9.10 -15.14
N PHE A 234 -2.65 8.46 -16.28
CA PHE A 234 -3.02 9.15 -17.50
C PHE A 234 -4.30 9.97 -17.32
N GLN A 235 -5.31 9.42 -16.63
CA GLN A 235 -6.55 10.14 -16.39
C GLN A 235 -6.37 11.39 -15.52
N VAL A 236 -5.40 11.40 -14.61
CA VAL A 236 -5.05 12.62 -13.86
C VAL A 236 -4.61 13.72 -14.82
N MET A 237 -3.66 13.43 -15.73
CA MET A 237 -3.17 14.40 -16.72
C MET A 237 -4.25 14.80 -17.71
N ASN A 238 -5.02 13.83 -18.22
CA ASN A 238 -6.10 14.08 -19.16
C ASN A 238 -7.18 14.99 -18.55
N ALA A 239 -7.61 14.72 -17.32
CA ALA A 239 -8.56 15.57 -16.61
C ALA A 239 -7.99 16.97 -16.34
N GLN A 240 -6.70 17.07 -16.01
CA GLN A 240 -6.00 18.34 -15.84
C GLN A 240 -6.00 19.17 -17.14
N TYR A 241 -5.60 18.57 -18.27
CA TYR A 241 -5.54 19.27 -19.57
C TYR A 241 -6.92 19.70 -20.08
N ASN A 242 -7.97 18.94 -19.75
CA ASN A 242 -9.36 19.27 -20.10
C ASN A 242 -10.07 20.14 -19.05
N PHE A 243 -9.36 20.64 -18.03
CA PHE A 243 -9.92 21.43 -16.92
C PHE A 243 -11.08 20.73 -16.17
N GLN A 244 -11.11 19.39 -16.19
CA GLN A 244 -12.06 18.56 -15.44
C GLN A 244 -11.53 18.29 -14.03
N ILE A 245 -11.36 19.35 -13.24
CA ILE A 245 -10.69 19.31 -11.95
C ILE A 245 -11.36 18.34 -10.94
N PRO A 246 -12.69 18.22 -10.83
CA PRO A 246 -13.31 17.19 -10.01
C PRO A 246 -12.89 15.75 -10.38
N LEU A 247 -12.74 15.47 -11.67
CA LEU A 247 -12.30 14.17 -12.16
C LEU A 247 -10.82 13.92 -11.87
N MET A 248 -9.98 14.95 -11.98
CA MET A 248 -8.56 14.89 -11.64
C MET A 248 -8.38 14.49 -10.16
N PHE A 249 -9.07 15.16 -9.24
CA PHE A 249 -9.04 14.81 -7.82
C PHE A 249 -9.64 13.43 -7.54
N ALA A 250 -10.68 13.02 -8.27
CA ALA A 250 -11.25 11.68 -8.16
C ALA A 250 -10.23 10.60 -8.55
N ALA A 251 -9.49 10.78 -9.65
CA ALA A 251 -8.43 9.88 -10.07
C ALA A 251 -7.27 9.83 -9.05
N ILE A 252 -6.88 10.97 -8.46
CA ILE A 252 -5.87 11.02 -7.38
C ILE A 252 -6.34 10.25 -6.14
N LEU A 253 -7.60 10.46 -5.73
CA LEU A 253 -8.20 9.74 -4.60
C LEU A 253 -8.22 8.23 -4.87
N LEU A 254 -8.57 7.83 -6.09
CA LEU A 254 -8.57 6.44 -6.52
C LEU A 254 -7.16 5.82 -6.46
N LEU A 255 -6.12 6.53 -6.89
CA LEU A 255 -4.73 6.08 -6.74
C LEU A 255 -4.35 5.85 -5.27
N ALA A 256 -4.76 6.75 -4.38
CA ALA A 256 -4.52 6.59 -2.94
C ALA A 256 -5.23 5.35 -2.38
N VAL A 257 -6.48 5.11 -2.77
CA VAL A 257 -7.24 3.90 -2.37
C VAL A 257 -6.58 2.64 -2.91
N LEU A 258 -6.17 2.61 -4.18
CA LEU A 258 -5.45 1.48 -4.78
C LEU A 258 -4.16 1.18 -4.02
N GLY A 259 -3.38 2.20 -3.67
CA GLY A 259 -2.15 2.00 -2.89
C GLY A 259 -2.37 1.49 -1.49
N LEU A 260 -3.35 2.04 -0.77
CA LEU A 260 -3.74 1.52 0.53
C LEU A 260 -4.17 0.06 0.42
N SER A 261 -5.01 -0.28 -0.55
CA SER A 261 -5.48 -1.65 -0.75
C SER A 261 -4.34 -2.63 -1.05
N ALA A 262 -3.37 -2.25 -1.89
CA ALA A 262 -2.20 -3.07 -2.18
C ALA A 262 -1.33 -3.30 -0.94
N ASN A 263 -1.11 -2.26 -0.12
CA ASN A 263 -0.37 -2.40 1.12
C ASN A 263 -1.09 -3.31 2.12
N PHE A 264 -2.41 -3.14 2.30
CA PHE A 264 -3.21 -4.00 3.18
C PHE A 264 -3.18 -5.47 2.75
N ILE A 265 -3.25 -5.75 1.45
CA ILE A 265 -3.16 -7.12 0.92
C ILE A 265 -1.80 -7.74 1.27
N LEU A 266 -0.70 -7.02 1.07
CA LEU A 266 0.63 -7.52 1.39
C LEU A 266 0.84 -7.73 2.89
N ASP A 267 0.30 -6.84 3.73
CA ASP A 267 0.35 -6.98 5.18
C ASP A 267 -0.41 -8.21 5.66
N ALA A 268 -1.59 -8.47 5.10
CA ALA A 268 -2.36 -9.67 5.39
C ALA A 268 -1.64 -10.95 4.94
N VAL A 269 -1.01 -10.93 3.77
CA VAL A 269 -0.19 -12.04 3.26
C VAL A 269 1.01 -12.31 4.16
N GLN A 270 1.72 -11.27 4.59
CA GLN A 270 2.85 -11.39 5.51
C GLN A 270 2.41 -11.94 6.87
N ALA A 271 1.32 -11.44 7.45
CA ALA A 271 0.82 -11.91 8.75
C ALA A 271 0.47 -13.41 8.72
N ARG A 272 -0.04 -13.90 7.59
CA ARG A 272 -0.33 -15.32 7.38
C ARG A 272 0.93 -16.15 7.16
N LEU A 273 1.85 -15.67 6.33
CA LEU A 273 3.05 -16.41 5.93
C LEU A 273 4.19 -16.34 6.94
N CYS A 274 4.26 -15.32 7.81
CA CYS A 274 5.31 -15.15 8.81
C CYS A 274 4.78 -15.33 10.24
N ARG A 275 3.74 -16.16 10.43
CA ARG A 275 3.06 -16.32 11.73
C ARG A 275 3.99 -16.75 12.87
N TRP A 276 5.10 -17.43 12.56
CA TRP A 276 6.11 -17.85 13.55
C TRP A 276 7.03 -16.71 14.01
N SER A 277 7.12 -15.62 13.25
CA SER A 277 8.07 -14.54 13.46
C SER A 277 7.47 -13.35 14.20
N ASN A 278 6.15 -13.27 14.39
CA ASN A 278 5.53 -12.20 15.16
C ASN A 278 5.84 -12.42 16.65
N PRO A 279 6.67 -11.59 17.30
CA PRO A 279 6.61 -11.46 18.74
C PRO A 279 5.25 -10.82 19.01
N ARG A 280 4.36 -11.58 19.67
CA ARG A 280 3.19 -10.95 20.29
C ARG A 280 3.74 -10.16 21.47
N ASP A 281 3.87 -8.85 21.29
CA ASP A 281 3.87 -7.89 22.40
C ASP A 281 2.48 -7.24 22.47
#